data_AF-A0A816NF20-F1
#
_entry.id   AF-A0A816NF20-F1
#
_cell.length_a   1.000
_cell.length_b   1.000
_cell.length_c   1.000
_cell.angle_alpha   90.00
_cell.angle_beta   90.00
_cell.angle_gamma   90.00
#
_symmetry.space_group_name_H-M   'P 1'
#
loop_
_entity.id
_entity.type
_entity.pdbx_description
1 polymer ?
#
loop_
_entity_poly.entity_id
_entity_poly.type
_entity_poly.pdbx_seq_one_letter_code
_entity_poly.pdbx_strand_id
1 'polypeptide(L)'
;MKWYNREPENSLGVIVYLTTVGQLSQLNASLLSLRQFLFKPRPVVVFHEGDFNDVNVQLALANTLGSNAPLAFEHIRFPTK
;
A
#
# COMPACT_ATOMS: atom_id res chain seq x y z
N MET A 1 16.48 -16.48 16.03
CA MET A 1 16.04 -16.76 14.64
C MET A 1 16.38 -15.53 13.80
N LYS A 2 17.44 -15.58 12.98
CA LYS A 2 17.79 -14.48 12.07
C LYS A 2 16.97 -14.70 10.80
N TRP A 3 16.03 -13.79 10.52
CA TRP A 3 15.36 -13.76 9.23
C TRP A 3 16.42 -13.50 8.15
N TYR A 4 16.73 -14.52 7.35
CA TYR A 4 17.57 -14.37 6.16
C TYR A 4 16.74 -13.60 5.12
N ASN A 5 16.74 -12.27 5.21
CA ASN A 5 16.35 -11.39 4.12
C ASN A 5 17.44 -11.44 3.04
N ARG A 6 17.58 -12.58 2.35
CA ARG A 6 18.16 -12.59 1.02
C ARG A 6 16.99 -12.62 0.06
N GLU A 7 16.47 -11.43 -0.21
CA GLU A 7 15.54 -11.27 -1.32
C GLU A 7 16.22 -11.77 -2.58
N PRO A 8 15.54 -12.58 -3.42
CA PRO A 8 16.07 -12.90 -4.74
C PRO A 8 16.37 -11.60 -5.47
N GLU A 9 17.55 -11.49 -6.10
CA GLU A 9 17.98 -10.26 -6.79
C GLU A 9 16.97 -9.77 -7.85
N ASN A 10 16.05 -10.65 -8.29
CA ASN A 10 14.99 -10.41 -9.27
C ASN A 10 13.55 -10.64 -8.73
N SER A 11 13.33 -10.65 -7.41
CA SER A 11 11.98 -10.82 -6.84
C SER A 11 11.15 -9.54 -6.98
N LEU A 12 10.09 -9.59 -7.77
CA LEU A 12 9.04 -8.57 -7.82
C LEU A 12 8.10 -8.72 -6.60
N GLY A 13 8.61 -8.37 -5.43
CA GLY A 13 7.81 -8.35 -4.20
C GLY A 13 6.80 -7.20 -4.24
N VAL A 14 5.52 -7.51 -4.00
CA VAL A 14 4.43 -6.53 -3.89
C VAL A 14 4.00 -6.43 -2.43
N ILE A 15 3.73 -5.20 -1.98
CA ILE A 15 3.16 -4.93 -0.67
C ILE A 15 1.66 -4.72 -0.82
N VAL A 16 0.88 -5.42 0.00
CA VAL A 16 -0.58 -5.41 -0.10
C VAL A 16 -1.17 -4.83 1.18
N TYR A 17 -2.07 -3.86 1.02
CA TYR A 17 -2.91 -3.33 2.08
C TYR A 17 -4.36 -3.69 1.81
N LEU A 18 -5.07 -4.02 2.89
CA LEU A 18 -6.52 -4.17 2.92
C LEU A 18 -7.05 -3.12 3.89
N THR A 19 -7.93 -2.23 3.42
CA THR A 19 -8.39 -1.08 4.22
C THR A 19 -9.87 -0.82 4.01
N THR A 20 -10.47 -0.14 4.97
CA THR A 20 -11.82 0.46 4.86
C THR A 20 -11.71 1.98 4.95
N VAL A 21 -12.83 2.69 4.71
CA VAL A 21 -12.91 4.16 4.82
C VAL A 21 -12.45 4.66 6.18
N GLY A 22 -12.83 3.97 7.27
CA GLY A 22 -12.46 4.35 8.64
C GLY A 22 -10.97 4.18 8.96
N GLN A 23 -10.21 3.49 8.11
CA GLN A 23 -8.80 3.14 8.34
C GLN A 23 -7.83 3.95 7.49
N LEU A 24 -8.31 4.85 6.63
CA LEU A 24 -7.46 5.63 5.70
C LEU A 24 -6.36 6.43 6.41
N SER A 25 -6.64 7.00 7.59
CA SER A 25 -5.64 7.71 8.39
C SER A 25 -4.52 6.77 8.87
N GLN A 26 -4.87 5.55 9.28
CA GLN A 26 -3.93 4.53 9.75
C GLN A 26 -3.11 3.96 8.59
N LEU A 27 -3.73 3.79 7.42
CA LEU A 27 -3.05 3.43 6.18
C LEU A 27 -1.99 4.49 5.84
N ASN A 28 -2.35 5.77 5.87
CA ASN A 28 -1.41 6.84 5.57
C ASN A 28 -0.20 6.85 6.52
N ALA A 29 -0.42 6.67 7.82
CA ALA A 29 0.67 6.52 8.80
C ALA A 29 1.55 5.29 8.51
N SER A 30 0.94 4.18 8.13
CA SER A 30 1.65 2.95 7.75
C SER A 30 2.51 3.13 6.50
N LEU A 31 2.02 3.85 5.48
CA LEU A 31 2.80 4.16 4.27
C LEU A 31 3.98 5.09 4.57
N LEU A 32 3.80 6.06 5.46
CA LEU A 32 4.88 6.93 5.95
C LEU A 32 6.00 6.14 6.62
N SER A 33 5.66 5.21 7.52
CA SER A 33 6.64 4.32 8.13
C SER A 33 7.28 3.40 7.10
N LEU A 34 6.48 2.80 6.22
CA LEU A 34 6.96 1.88 5.19
C LEU A 34 8.01 2.55 4.29
N ARG A 35 7.78 3.80 3.88
CA ARG A 35 8.73 4.59 3.08
C ARG A 35 10.12 4.67 3.74
N GLN A 36 10.20 4.71 5.06
CA GLN A 36 11.48 4.77 5.79
C GLN A 36 12.24 3.43 5.77
N PHE A 37 11.54 2.32 5.58
CA PHE A 37 12.12 0.97 5.55
C PHE A 37 12.39 0.45 4.13
N LEU A 38 11.74 1.04 3.12
CA LEU A 38 11.94 0.68 1.73
C LEU A 38 13.20 1.31 1.15
N PHE A 39 14.31 0.57 1.23
CA PHE A 39 15.57 0.93 0.54
C PHE A 39 15.49 0.82 -0.98
N LYS A 40 14.51 0.08 -1.50
CA LYS A 40 14.23 -0.05 -2.94
C LYS A 40 12.73 0.19 -3.18
N PRO A 41 12.36 0.86 -4.27
CA PRO A 41 10.96 1.04 -4.61
C PRO A 41 10.28 -0.31 -4.83
N ARG A 42 9.09 -0.47 -4.23
CA ARG A 42 8.23 -1.65 -4.42
C ARG A 42 6.84 -1.23 -4.84
N PRO A 43 6.19 -2.00 -5.73
CA PRO A 43 4.78 -1.81 -5.97
C PRO A 43 3.97 -2.02 -4.68
N VAL A 44 3.03 -1.12 -4.44
CA VAL A 44 2.04 -1.21 -3.36
C VAL A 44 0.66 -1.31 -3.98
N VAL A 45 -0.14 -2.25 -3.51
CA VAL A 45 -1.54 -2.43 -3.93
C VAL A 45 -2.43 -2.24 -2.71
N VAL A 46 -3.41 -1.35 -2.81
CA VAL A 46 -4.39 -1.09 -1.74
C VAL A 46 -5.75 -1.61 -2.19
N PHE A 47 -6.23 -2.64 -1.51
CA PHE A 47 -7.61 -3.11 -1.62
C PHE A 47 -8.49 -2.33 -0.66
N HIS A 48 -9.51 -1.66 -1.18
CA HIS A 48 -10.41 -0.82 -0.40
C HIS A 48 -11.87 -1.31 -0.47
N GLU A 49 -12.58 -1.21 0.64
CA GLU A 49 -14.03 -1.48 0.73
C GLU A 49 -14.86 -0.57 -0.19
N GLY A 50 -15.58 -1.16 -1.14
CA GLY A 50 -16.45 -0.40 -2.05
C GLY A 50 -15.69 0.41 -3.10
N ASP A 51 -16.41 1.28 -3.81
CA ASP A 51 -15.83 2.10 -4.89
C ASP A 51 -14.95 3.22 -4.30
N PHE A 52 -13.64 2.99 -4.31
CA PHE A 52 -12.66 3.96 -3.81
C PHE A 52 -12.23 4.93 -4.91
N ASN A 53 -13.14 5.83 -5.31
CA ASN A 53 -12.91 6.79 -6.40
C ASN A 53 -12.52 8.21 -5.93
N ASP A 54 -12.08 8.37 -4.68
CA ASP A 54 -11.62 9.67 -4.20
C ASP A 54 -10.19 9.97 -4.68
N VAL A 55 -10.10 10.71 -5.79
CA VAL A 55 -8.84 11.13 -6.40
C VAL A 55 -7.94 11.87 -5.42
N ASN A 56 -8.49 12.67 -4.50
CA ASN A 56 -7.68 13.43 -3.55
C ASN A 56 -7.00 12.51 -2.53
N VAL A 57 -7.72 11.48 -2.07
CA VAL A 57 -7.14 10.50 -1.13
C VAL A 57 -6.12 9.62 -1.84
N GLN A 58 -6.39 9.16 -3.07
CA GLN A 58 -5.43 8.39 -3.85
C GLN A 58 -4.13 9.18 -4.09
N LEU A 59 -4.23 10.45 -4.46
CA LEU A 59 -3.09 11.35 -4.62
C LEU A 59 -2.34 11.57 -3.30
N ALA A 60 -3.06 11.76 -2.19
CA ALA A 60 -2.45 11.92 -0.87
C ALA A 60 -1.62 10.68 -0.50
N LEU A 61 -2.17 9.47 -0.67
CA LEU A 61 -1.47 8.21 -0.38
C LEU A 61 -0.27 7.99 -1.31
N ALA A 62 -0.39 8.32 -2.60
CA ALA A 62 0.72 8.27 -3.55
C ALA A 62 1.86 9.23 -3.16
N ASN A 63 1.54 10.45 -2.76
CA ASN A 63 2.52 11.44 -2.31
C ASN A 63 3.23 11.00 -1.02
N THR A 64 2.51 10.34 -0.11
CA THR A 64 3.07 9.76 1.12
C THR A 64 4.12 8.69 0.80
N LEU A 65 3.80 7.77 -0.12
CA LEU A 65 4.70 6.71 -0.56
C LEU A 65 5.93 7.26 -1.32
N GLY A 66 5.72 8.32 -2.11
CA GLY A 66 6.73 8.98 -2.92
C GLY A 66 6.77 8.45 -4.37
N SER A 67 7.32 9.27 -5.28
CA SER A 67 7.27 9.08 -6.74
C SER A 67 7.90 7.80 -7.28
N ASN A 68 8.67 7.08 -6.47
CA ASN A 68 9.49 5.97 -6.95
C ASN A 68 8.80 4.62 -6.82
N ALA A 69 7.72 4.52 -6.03
CA ALA A 69 7.01 3.27 -5.78
C ALA A 69 5.66 3.28 -6.52
N PRO A 70 5.41 2.35 -7.46
CA PRO A 70 4.11 2.22 -8.09
C PRO A 70 3.02 1.97 -7.05
N LEU A 71 1.90 2.70 -7.12
CA LEU A 71 0.75 2.53 -6.25
C LEU A 71 -0.48 2.20 -7.10
N ALA A 72 -1.15 1.10 -6.78
CA ALA A 72 -2.40 0.69 -7.40
C ALA A 72 -3.52 0.61 -6.35
N PHE A 73 -4.74 0.91 -6.78
CA PHE A 73 -5.94 0.82 -5.97
C PHE A 73 -6.90 -0.17 -6.62
N GLU A 74 -7.39 -1.10 -5.81
CA GLU A 74 -8.34 -2.11 -6.23
C GLU A 74 -9.56 -2.08 -5.31
N HIS A 75 -10.74 -2.26 -5.88
CA HIS A 75 -11.97 -2.33 -5.11
C HIS A 75 -12.22 -3.77 -4.67
N ILE A 76 -12.76 -3.94 -3.48
CA ILE A 76 -13.24 -5.24 -3.01
C ILE A 76 -14.64 -5.11 -2.44
N ARG A 77 -15.45 -6.14 -2.68
CA ARG A 77 -16.77 -6.29 -2.10
C ARG A 77 -16.67 -7.27 -0.94
N PHE A 78 -16.94 -6.81 0.27
CA PHE A 78 -17.16 -7.72 1.38
C PHE A 78 -18.55 -8.35 1.23
N PRO A 79 -18.73 -9.64 1.56
CA PRO A 79 -20.06 -10.23 1.62
C PRO A 79 -20.89 -9.42 2.61
N THR A 80 -22.00 -8.86 2.14
CA THR A 80 -23.02 -8.21 2.98
C THR A 80 -23.47 -9.22 4.04
N LYS A 81 -23.42 -8.82 5.33
CA LYS A 81 -23.99 -9.60 6.44
C LYS A 81 -25.50 -9.77 6.27
#